data_AF-A0A1T5PB93-F1
#
_entry.id   AF-A0A1T5PB93-F1
#
_cell.length_a   1.000
_cell.length_b   1.000
_cell.length_c   1.000
_cell.angle_alpha   90.00
_cell.angle_beta   90.00
_cell.angle_gamma   90.00
#
_symmetry.space_group_name_H-M   'P 1'
#
loop_
_entity.id
_entity.type
_entity.pdbx_description
1 polymer ?
#
loop_
_entity_poly.entity_id
_entity_poly.type
_entity_poly.pdbx_seq_one_letter_code
_entity_poly.pdbx_strand_id
1 'polypeptide(L)'
;MNRKVFTLAIATAFAWFALPGCKKDKSEDLILLDSYDEVWLGGWDGANGSGLDADNGQVYGYGSLSGASRYVDLFFDRSAFFSYDADGNELPDVGTRFAATNFTPAQFDAMADDRDFRLLEPTAANDSIRFALNDVVLFKTRWGKKGLIKIISMTGPTGDLKCALKAQER
;
A
#
# COMPACT_ATOMS: atom_id res chain seq x y z
N MET A 1 -53.46 1.24 42.74
CA MET A 1 -53.40 2.25 41.67
C MET A 1 -53.13 1.56 40.34
N ASN A 2 -54.03 1.84 39.40
CA ASN A 2 -54.01 1.73 37.95
C ASN A 2 -53.29 0.56 37.23
N ARG A 3 -54.20 -0.25 36.67
CA ARG A 3 -54.10 -1.33 35.70
C ARG A 3 -53.80 -0.81 34.28
N LYS A 4 -53.24 -1.75 33.49
CA LYS A 4 -53.39 -2.01 32.04
C LYS A 4 -52.40 -1.36 31.07
N VAL A 5 -51.41 -2.19 30.75
CA VAL A 5 -50.77 -2.37 29.44
C VAL A 5 -51.83 -2.45 28.34
N PHE A 6 -51.63 -1.67 27.27
CA PHE A 6 -52.36 -1.81 26.00
C PHE A 6 -51.37 -2.13 24.89
N THR A 7 -51.36 -3.40 24.49
CA THR A 7 -50.78 -3.87 23.24
C THR A 7 -51.85 -3.70 22.16
N LEU A 8 -51.58 -2.94 21.10
CA LEU A 8 -52.41 -2.92 19.90
C LEU A 8 -51.56 -3.32 18.70
N ALA A 9 -51.81 -4.52 18.20
CA ALA A 9 -51.35 -4.98 16.91
C ALA A 9 -52.22 -4.38 15.82
N ILE A 10 -51.60 -3.85 14.76
CA ILE A 10 -52.28 -3.57 13.48
C ILE A 10 -51.47 -4.28 12.41
N ALA A 11 -52.11 -5.28 11.80
CA ALA A 11 -51.62 -6.04 10.68
C ALA A 11 -51.93 -5.33 9.35
N THR A 12 -50.92 -5.31 8.48
CA THR A 12 -50.95 -5.40 7.01
C THR A 12 -51.88 -4.50 6.20
N ALA A 13 -51.25 -3.59 5.46
CA ALA A 13 -51.64 -3.29 4.08
C ALA A 13 -50.43 -3.50 3.17
N PHE A 14 -50.44 -4.61 2.42
CA PHE A 14 -49.55 -4.85 1.29
C PHE A 14 -50.01 -3.93 0.15
N ALA A 15 -49.34 -2.79 -0.03
CA ALA A 15 -49.51 -1.95 -1.21
C ALA A 15 -48.39 -2.29 -2.21
N TRP A 16 -48.73 -3.13 -3.18
CA TRP A 16 -47.91 -3.38 -4.36
C TRP A 16 -48.12 -2.19 -5.31
N PHE A 17 -47.22 -1.21 -5.27
CA PHE A 17 -47.10 -0.20 -6.31
C PHE A 17 -45.79 -0.44 -7.07
N ALA A 18 -45.92 -0.51 -8.39
CA ALA A 18 -44.90 -0.82 -9.35
C ALA A 18 -43.65 0.06 -9.19
N LEU A 19 -42.48 -0.59 -9.22
CA LEU A 19 -41.16 0.03 -9.28
C LEU A 19 -41.03 0.94 -10.52
N PRO A 20 -40.85 2.26 -10.39
CA PRO A 20 -40.24 3.06 -11.43
C PRO A 20 -38.73 3.00 -11.26
N GLY A 21 -38.08 2.29 -12.17
CA GLY A 21 -36.69 2.50 -12.58
C GLY A 21 -35.65 2.61 -11.47
N CYS A 22 -35.01 1.49 -11.17
CA CYS A 22 -33.71 1.47 -10.50
C CYS A 22 -32.72 2.28 -11.34
N LYS A 23 -32.61 3.58 -11.08
CA LYS A 23 -31.53 4.40 -11.62
C LYS A 23 -30.33 4.16 -10.74
N LYS A 24 -29.58 3.11 -11.07
CA LYS A 24 -28.26 2.84 -10.53
C LYS A 24 -27.28 3.87 -11.13
N ASP A 25 -27.44 5.13 -10.75
CA ASP A 25 -26.36 6.12 -10.83
C ASP A 25 -25.52 5.85 -9.56
N LYS A 26 -24.26 5.42 -9.61
CA LYS A 26 -23.18 5.74 -10.53
C LYS A 26 -22.44 4.45 -10.90
N SER A 27 -21.75 4.41 -12.04
CA SER A 27 -20.56 3.55 -12.10
C SER A 27 -19.69 4.01 -10.93
N GLU A 28 -19.53 3.16 -9.93
CA GLU A 28 -18.27 3.20 -9.20
C GLU A 28 -17.27 2.82 -10.27
N ASP A 29 -16.61 3.83 -10.85
CA ASP A 29 -15.33 3.59 -11.51
C ASP A 29 -14.54 2.80 -10.48
N LEU A 30 -14.36 1.51 -10.78
CA LEU A 30 -13.62 0.59 -9.94
C LEU A 30 -12.17 1.03 -10.13
N ILE A 31 -11.72 1.98 -9.30
CA ILE A 31 -10.35 2.46 -9.40
C ILE A 31 -9.50 1.36 -8.77
N LEU A 32 -8.74 0.67 -9.62
CA LEU A 32 -8.01 -0.52 -9.22
C LEU A 32 -6.78 -0.11 -8.41
N LEU A 33 -6.35 -1.04 -7.55
CA LEU A 33 -5.08 -0.97 -6.85
C LEU A 33 -4.15 -2.01 -7.43
N ASP A 34 -2.93 -1.62 -7.77
CA ASP A 34 -1.85 -2.57 -7.98
C ASP A 34 -1.54 -3.21 -6.62
N SER A 35 -1.71 -4.53 -6.52
CA SER A 35 -1.57 -5.27 -5.27
C SER A 35 -0.65 -6.48 -5.46
N TYR A 36 0.34 -6.61 -4.57
CA TYR A 36 1.30 -7.70 -4.56
C TYR A 36 1.44 -8.22 -3.13
N ASP A 37 0.96 -9.44 -2.88
CA ASP A 37 0.86 -9.98 -1.52
C ASP A 37 2.17 -10.55 -0.98
N GLU A 38 3.09 -10.93 -1.87
CA GLU A 38 4.37 -11.54 -1.52
C GLU A 38 5.51 -11.02 -2.41
N VAL A 39 6.12 -9.91 -1.99
CA VAL A 39 7.33 -9.36 -2.59
C VAL A 39 8.51 -9.72 -1.69
N TRP A 40 9.57 -10.29 -2.28
CA TRP A 40 10.81 -10.65 -1.59
C TRP A 40 11.93 -9.72 -2.02
N LEU A 41 12.50 -9.00 -1.06
CA LEU A 41 13.65 -8.13 -1.23
C LEU A 41 14.81 -8.68 -0.40
N GLY A 42 16.03 -8.60 -0.92
CA GLY A 42 17.25 -8.82 -0.16
C GLY A 42 18.01 -7.51 0.04
N GLY A 43 18.88 -7.45 1.05
CA GLY A 43 19.87 -6.39 1.16
C GLY A 43 20.79 -6.31 -0.08
N TRP A 44 21.73 -5.37 -0.10
CA TRP A 44 22.54 -5.07 -1.31
C TRP A 44 23.24 -6.29 -1.89
N ASP A 45 23.75 -7.16 -1.01
CA ASP A 45 24.45 -8.40 -1.35
C ASP A 45 23.53 -9.64 -1.32
N GLY A 46 22.22 -9.43 -1.12
CA GLY A 46 21.22 -10.49 -0.97
C GLY A 46 20.81 -11.12 -2.29
N ALA A 47 20.46 -12.41 -2.26
CA ALA A 47 20.09 -13.19 -3.44
C ALA A 47 18.75 -12.74 -4.08
N ASN A 48 17.85 -12.15 -3.29
CA ASN A 48 16.52 -11.75 -3.74
C ASN A 48 16.50 -10.40 -4.48
N GLY A 49 17.60 -9.64 -4.41
CA GLY A 49 17.71 -8.32 -5.03
C GLY A 49 17.06 -7.20 -4.21
N SER A 50 17.56 -5.98 -4.37
CA SER A 50 17.31 -4.89 -3.44
C SER A 50 16.46 -3.76 -3.98
N GLY A 51 16.36 -3.62 -5.31
CA GLY A 51 15.55 -2.58 -5.96
C GLY A 51 14.14 -3.08 -6.27
N LEU A 52 13.12 -2.30 -5.95
CA LEU A 52 11.72 -2.60 -6.25
C LEU A 52 11.16 -1.60 -7.26
N ASP A 53 10.54 -2.10 -8.32
CA ASP A 53 9.61 -1.37 -9.19
C ASP A 53 8.20 -1.52 -8.61
N ALA A 54 7.63 -0.42 -8.12
CA ALA A 54 6.34 -0.42 -7.44
C ALA A 54 5.15 -0.40 -8.43
N ASP A 55 5.40 -0.14 -9.72
CA ASP A 55 4.39 -0.24 -10.77
C ASP A 55 4.16 -1.69 -11.21
N ASN A 56 5.20 -2.53 -11.16
CA ASN A 56 5.12 -3.91 -11.65
C ASN A 56 5.34 -4.98 -10.56
N GLY A 57 5.66 -4.58 -9.34
CA GLY A 57 6.04 -5.49 -8.25
C GLY A 57 7.31 -6.29 -8.55
N GLN A 58 8.16 -5.77 -9.45
CA GLN A 58 9.37 -6.46 -9.91
C GLN A 58 10.56 -6.10 -9.04
N VAL A 59 11.39 -7.10 -8.75
CA VAL A 59 12.58 -6.96 -7.91
C VAL A 59 13.85 -7.11 -8.74
N TYR A 60 14.81 -6.23 -8.52
CA TYR A 60 16.06 -6.13 -9.24
C TYR A 60 17.24 -6.29 -8.29
N GLY A 61 18.13 -7.23 -8.63
CA GLY A 61 19.44 -7.35 -7.97
C GLY A 61 20.36 -6.18 -8.32
N TYR A 62 21.25 -5.84 -7.38
CA TYR A 62 22.21 -4.73 -7.53
C TYR A 62 23.01 -4.79 -8.84
N GLY A 63 23.49 -5.98 -9.23
CA GLY A 63 24.23 -6.19 -10.48
C GLY A 63 23.43 -5.96 -11.77
N SER A 64 22.09 -5.93 -11.69
CA SER A 64 21.18 -5.72 -12.83
C SER A 64 20.75 -4.26 -13.01
N LEU A 65 21.15 -3.36 -12.09
CA LEU A 65 20.67 -1.97 -12.05
C LEU A 65 21.29 -1.05 -13.11
N SER A 66 22.38 -1.45 -13.78
CA SER A 66 23.05 -0.64 -14.80
C SER A 66 22.20 -0.31 -16.04
N GLY A 67 21.07 -1.01 -16.23
CA GLY A 67 20.03 -0.66 -17.21
C GLY A 67 18.60 -0.59 -16.65
N ALA A 68 18.35 -1.16 -15.47
CA ALA A 68 17.03 -1.22 -14.84
C ALA A 68 16.76 -0.06 -13.87
N SER A 69 17.75 0.77 -13.53
CA SER A 69 17.61 1.87 -12.56
C SER A 69 16.47 2.85 -12.86
N ARG A 70 16.06 2.98 -14.13
CA ARG A 70 14.93 3.83 -14.54
C ARG A 70 13.55 3.31 -14.13
N TYR A 71 13.46 2.02 -13.76
CA TYR A 71 12.22 1.35 -13.36
C TYR A 71 12.13 1.17 -11.85
N VAL A 72 13.26 1.26 -11.15
CA VAL A 72 13.28 1.10 -9.69
C VAL A 72 12.71 2.34 -9.03
N ASP A 73 11.78 2.12 -8.12
CA ASP A 73 11.16 3.16 -7.29
C ASP A 73 11.77 3.22 -5.90
N LEU A 74 12.34 2.14 -5.36
CA LEU A 74 12.98 2.16 -4.04
C LEU A 74 13.99 1.04 -3.88
N PHE A 75 14.85 1.17 -2.86
CA PHE A 75 15.82 0.17 -2.46
C PHE A 75 15.58 -0.30 -1.02
N PHE A 76 15.89 -1.55 -0.70
CA PHE A 76 15.80 -2.13 0.65
C PHE A 76 17.13 -2.71 1.20
N ASP A 77 17.61 -2.19 2.33
CA ASP A 77 18.71 -2.79 3.10
C ASP A 77 18.66 -2.33 4.56
N ARG A 78 19.34 -3.06 5.45
CA ARG A 78 19.52 -2.66 6.86
C ARG A 78 18.21 -2.23 7.54
N SER A 79 17.12 -2.95 7.26
CA SER A 79 15.78 -2.66 7.78
C SER A 79 15.25 -1.26 7.42
N ALA A 80 15.61 -0.78 6.24
CA ALA A 80 15.22 0.54 5.75
C ALA A 80 14.92 0.53 4.25
N PHE A 81 14.03 1.44 3.85
CA PHE A 81 13.85 1.81 2.45
C PHE A 81 14.62 3.07 2.14
N PHE A 82 15.16 3.15 0.92
CA PHE A 82 15.93 4.28 0.44
C PHE A 82 15.52 4.68 -0.98
N SER A 83 15.67 5.97 -1.29
CA SER A 83 15.51 6.55 -2.62
C SER A 83 16.82 6.73 -3.37
N TYR A 84 17.95 6.56 -2.68
CA TYR A 84 19.29 6.56 -3.26
C TYR A 84 20.16 5.58 -2.45
N ASP A 85 21.29 5.15 -3.00
CA ASP A 85 22.20 4.29 -2.23
C ASP A 85 22.95 5.10 -1.16
N ALA A 86 22.79 4.72 0.10
CA ALA A 86 23.45 5.34 1.23
C ALA A 86 24.93 4.91 1.41
N ASP A 87 25.34 3.78 0.81
CA ASP A 87 26.67 3.18 0.98
C ASP A 87 27.71 3.64 -0.08
N GLY A 88 27.37 4.67 -0.86
CA GLY A 88 28.32 5.36 -1.74
C GLY A 88 28.54 4.70 -3.10
N ASN A 89 27.74 3.70 -3.49
CA ASN A 89 27.67 3.32 -4.89
C ASN A 89 26.79 4.33 -5.64
N GLU A 90 27.16 4.69 -6.86
CA GLU A 90 26.48 5.70 -7.68
C GLU A 90 25.11 5.23 -8.22
N LEU A 91 24.20 4.78 -7.36
CA LEU A 91 22.81 4.58 -7.76
C LEU A 91 22.10 5.94 -7.80
N PRO A 92 21.39 6.26 -8.91
CA PRO A 92 20.69 7.53 -9.04
C PRO A 92 19.57 7.64 -8.00
N ASP A 93 19.32 8.85 -7.49
CA ASP A 93 18.10 9.14 -6.74
C ASP A 93 16.89 8.81 -7.62
N VAL A 94 16.10 7.82 -7.19
CA VAL A 94 14.88 7.39 -7.88
C VAL A 94 13.69 8.29 -7.55
N GLY A 95 13.88 9.27 -6.66
CA GLY A 95 12.95 10.35 -6.35
C GLY A 95 11.75 9.94 -5.51
N THR A 96 11.80 8.76 -4.89
CA THR A 96 10.75 8.28 -3.99
C THR A 96 10.89 8.88 -2.62
N ARG A 97 9.76 9.16 -1.96
CA ARG A 97 9.72 9.73 -0.62
C ARG A 97 8.89 8.86 0.29
N PHE A 98 9.33 8.71 1.53
CA PHE A 98 8.72 7.82 2.49
C PHE A 98 8.16 8.56 3.71
N ALA A 99 7.16 7.95 4.34
CA ALA A 99 6.66 8.35 5.65
C ALA A 99 6.20 7.13 6.47
N ALA A 100 6.43 7.21 7.78
CA ALA A 100 5.83 6.26 8.72
C ALA A 100 4.32 6.47 8.74
N THR A 101 3.56 5.40 8.95
CA THR A 101 2.12 5.48 9.10
C THR A 101 1.69 4.87 10.42
N ASN A 102 0.45 5.19 10.83
CA ASN A 102 -0.21 4.52 11.94
C ASN A 102 -1.13 3.39 11.46
N PHE A 103 -1.02 2.96 10.19
CA PHE A 103 -1.82 1.85 9.68
C PHE A 103 -1.34 0.55 10.29
N THR A 104 -2.30 -0.24 10.75
CA THR A 104 -2.06 -1.63 11.15
C THR A 104 -2.04 -2.56 9.91
N PRO A 105 -1.41 -3.74 10.00
CA PRO A 105 -1.50 -4.78 8.99
C PRO A 105 -2.94 -5.08 8.54
N ALA A 106 -3.88 -5.14 9.49
CA ALA A 106 -5.28 -5.42 9.20
C ALA A 106 -5.96 -4.28 8.42
N GLN A 107 -5.62 -3.01 8.72
CA GLN A 107 -6.13 -1.88 7.95
C GLN A 107 -5.55 -1.86 6.53
N PHE A 108 -4.25 -2.18 6.38
CA PHE A 108 -3.64 -2.37 5.06
C PHE A 108 -4.37 -3.46 4.27
N ASP A 109 -4.67 -4.60 4.90
CA ASP A 109 -5.36 -5.72 4.24
C ASP A 109 -6.78 -5.35 3.81
N ALA A 110 -7.48 -4.53 4.61
CA ALA A 110 -8.83 -4.06 4.33
C ALA A 110 -8.92 -3.02 3.20
N MET A 111 -7.82 -2.33 2.84
CA MET A 111 -7.82 -1.36 1.75
C MET A 111 -8.10 -2.04 0.42
N ALA A 112 -9.12 -1.57 -0.30
CA ALA A 112 -9.59 -2.21 -1.53
C ALA A 112 -9.62 -1.26 -2.73
N ASP A 113 -9.47 0.05 -2.51
CA ASP A 113 -9.53 1.05 -3.59
C ASP A 113 -8.56 2.23 -3.40
N ASP A 114 -8.35 2.99 -4.48
CA ASP A 114 -7.41 4.11 -4.55
C ASP A 114 -7.81 5.32 -3.67
N ARG A 115 -9.07 5.42 -3.24
CA ARG A 115 -9.59 6.62 -2.57
C ARG A 115 -8.97 6.75 -1.20
N ASP A 116 -8.61 5.63 -0.59
CA ASP A 116 -7.89 5.54 0.66
C ASP A 116 -6.52 6.26 0.58
N PHE A 117 -5.92 6.39 -0.61
CA PHE A 117 -4.64 7.09 -0.82
C PHE A 117 -4.76 8.60 -1.03
N ARG A 118 -5.96 9.13 -1.31
CA ARG A 118 -6.14 10.56 -1.66
C ARG A 118 -5.72 11.50 -0.55
N LEU A 119 -5.94 11.09 0.70
CA LEU A 119 -5.60 11.87 1.89
C LEU A 119 -4.22 11.51 2.47
N LEU A 120 -3.56 10.48 1.93
CA LEU A 120 -2.22 10.10 2.36
C LEU A 120 -1.20 10.97 1.67
N GLU A 121 -0.45 11.74 2.44
CA GLU A 121 0.72 12.47 1.96
C GLU A 121 1.88 12.25 2.94
N PRO A 122 3.10 12.03 2.47
CA PRO A 122 4.28 12.07 3.32
C PRO A 122 4.46 13.50 3.86
N THR A 123 3.97 13.79 5.08
CA THR A 123 4.10 15.12 5.71
C THR A 123 5.55 15.47 6.08
N ALA A 124 6.40 14.45 6.23
CA ALA A 124 7.86 14.57 6.29
C ALA A 124 8.43 13.55 5.28
N ALA A 125 8.63 14.02 4.04
CA ALA A 125 9.14 13.23 2.94
C ALA A 125 10.62 12.92 3.15
N ASN A 126 10.91 11.82 3.84
CA ASN A 126 12.29 11.39 4.04
C ASN A 126 12.76 10.61 2.80
N ASP A 127 14.02 10.81 2.42
CA ASP A 127 14.68 10.06 1.34
C ASP A 127 14.99 8.62 1.76
N SER A 128 14.89 8.32 3.06
CA SER A 128 14.94 6.97 3.62
C SER A 128 14.02 6.81 4.84
N ILE A 129 13.65 5.58 5.15
CA ILE A 129 12.88 5.27 6.35
C ILE A 129 13.27 3.92 6.92
N ARG A 130 13.47 3.86 8.25
CA ARG A 130 13.59 2.61 8.99
C ARG A 130 12.22 2.11 9.41
N PHE A 131 12.07 0.79 9.46
CA PHE A 131 10.84 0.13 9.87
C PHE A 131 11.12 -1.11 10.71
N ALA A 132 10.09 -1.61 11.36
CA ALA A 132 10.06 -2.86 12.10
C ALA A 132 9.05 -3.84 11.49
N LEU A 133 9.03 -5.06 12.03
CA LEU A 133 8.04 -6.07 11.69
C LEU A 133 6.62 -5.55 11.97
N ASN A 134 5.68 -5.82 11.06
CA ASN A 134 4.29 -5.37 11.09
C ASN A 134 4.07 -3.86 10.85
N ASP A 135 5.12 -3.08 10.59
CA ASP A 135 4.93 -1.70 10.17
C ASP A 135 4.28 -1.62 8.79
N VAL A 136 3.59 -0.51 8.55
CA VAL A 136 3.09 -0.13 7.23
C VAL A 136 3.72 1.22 6.86
N VAL A 137 4.45 1.24 5.76
CA VAL A 137 5.19 2.41 5.27
C VAL A 137 4.47 3.02 4.07
N LEU A 138 4.25 4.33 4.09
CA LEU A 138 3.79 5.10 2.94
C LEU A 138 4.99 5.47 2.08
N PHE A 139 4.85 5.30 0.77
CA PHE A 139 5.76 5.86 -0.21
C PHE A 139 5.01 6.69 -1.26
N LYS A 140 5.74 7.61 -1.88
CA LYS A 140 5.32 8.37 -3.05
C LYS A 140 6.46 8.37 -4.06
N THR A 141 6.24 7.81 -5.25
CA THR A 141 7.27 7.75 -6.29
C THR A 141 7.54 9.13 -6.89
N ARG A 142 8.63 9.26 -7.66
CA ARG A 142 8.96 10.50 -8.40
C ARG A 142 7.85 10.98 -9.35
N TRP A 143 6.99 10.08 -9.79
CA TRP A 143 5.86 10.39 -10.68
C TRP A 143 4.58 10.73 -9.90
N GLY A 144 4.63 10.72 -8.57
CA GLY A 144 3.52 11.10 -7.70
C GLY A 144 2.59 9.95 -7.31
N LYS A 145 2.82 8.73 -7.81
CA LYS A 145 2.09 7.53 -7.42
C LYS A 145 2.34 7.22 -5.95
N LYS A 146 1.26 6.98 -5.20
CA LYS A 146 1.33 6.64 -3.78
C LYS A 146 1.10 5.15 -3.59
N GLY A 147 1.70 4.61 -2.55
CA GLY A 147 1.45 3.24 -2.14
C GLY A 147 1.83 2.99 -0.68
N LEU A 148 1.41 1.85 -0.18
CA LEU A 148 1.77 1.35 1.14
C LEU A 148 2.53 0.04 1.01
N ILE A 149 3.50 -0.16 1.89
CA ILE A 149 4.26 -1.40 2.02
C ILE A 149 4.06 -1.93 3.43
N LYS A 150 3.49 -3.13 3.54
CA LYS A 150 3.32 -3.86 4.80
C LYS A 150 4.50 -4.81 5.01
N ILE A 151 5.17 -4.70 6.15
CA ILE A 151 6.32 -5.55 6.51
C ILE A 151 5.83 -6.87 7.12
N ILE A 152 6.02 -7.99 6.42
CA ILE A 152 5.50 -9.33 6.81
C ILE A 152 6.54 -10.13 7.59
N SER A 153 7.80 -10.15 7.13
CA SER A 153 8.90 -10.82 7.83
C SER A 153 10.24 -10.26 7.41
N MET A 154 11.25 -10.33 8.27
CA MET A 154 12.60 -9.89 7.97
C MET A 154 13.64 -10.77 8.66
N THR A 155 14.75 -11.10 7.99
CA THR A 155 15.87 -11.84 8.58
C THR A 155 17.05 -10.91 8.88
N GLY A 156 17.19 -10.51 10.16
CA GLY A 156 18.29 -9.63 10.58
C GLY A 156 18.25 -8.24 9.92
N PRO A 157 19.28 -7.40 10.13
CA PRO A 157 19.30 -6.06 9.57
C PRO A 157 19.48 -6.05 8.05
N THR A 158 20.48 -6.76 7.50
CA THR A 158 20.83 -6.76 6.06
C THR A 158 20.19 -7.90 5.25
N GLY A 159 19.36 -8.75 5.86
CA GLY A 159 18.92 -9.99 5.22
C GLY A 159 17.70 -9.81 4.33
N ASP A 160 16.84 -10.80 4.29
CA ASP A 160 15.69 -10.86 3.39
C ASP A 160 14.47 -10.23 4.05
N LEU A 161 13.72 -9.45 3.28
CA LEU A 161 12.44 -8.88 3.60
C LEU A 161 11.35 -9.55 2.75
N LYS A 162 10.31 -10.04 3.42
CA LYS A 162 9.02 -10.31 2.79
C LYS A 162 8.06 -9.16 3.11
N CYS A 163 7.44 -8.59 2.08
CA CYS A 163 6.44 -7.54 2.25
C CYS A 163 5.25 -7.74 1.30
N ALA A 164 4.17 -7.01 1.58
CA ALA A 164 3.08 -6.81 0.63
C ALA A 164 3.03 -5.33 0.21
N LEU A 165 2.65 -5.08 -1.03
CA LEU A 165 2.58 -3.77 -1.65
C LEU A 165 1.15 -3.51 -2.15
N LYS A 166 0.63 -2.32 -1.87
CA LYS A 166 -0.57 -1.77 -2.52
C LYS A 166 -0.27 -0.38 -3.03
N ALA A 167 -0.53 -0.10 -4.29
CA ALA A 167 -0.25 1.19 -4.90
C ALA A 167 -1.39 1.65 -5.83
N GLN A 168 -1.51 2.96 -6.03
CA GLN A 168 -2.47 3.52 -6.97
C GLN A 168 -2.17 3.04 -8.40
N GLU A 169 -3.17 2.55 -9.13
CA GLU A 169 -3.03 2.31 -10.57
C GLU A 169 -2.69 3.64 -11.30
N ARG A 170 -1.90 3.56 -12.37
CA ARG A 170 -1.48 4.74 -13.15
C ARG A 170 -2.58 5.31 -14.04
#